data_AF-A0A925HK02-F1
#
_entry.id   AF-A0A925HK02-F1
#
_cell.length_a   1.000
_cell.length_b   1.000
_cell.length_c   1.000
_cell.angle_alpha   90.00
_cell.angle_beta   90.00
_cell.angle_gamma   90.00
#
_symmetry.space_group_name_H-M   'P 1'
#
loop_
_entity.id
_entity.type
_entity.pdbx_description
1 polymer ?
#
loop_
_entity_poly.entity_id
_entity_poly.type
_entity_poly.pdbx_seq_one_letter_code
_entity_poly.pdbx_strand_id
1 'polypeptide(L)'
;MNYHKGFAATTALMVVLGIIVLGGAVYVVMNPQVLQKHTDEESIAWHFKDAEEVDAMPHTAVTVVINGTSYDVGTFTGSCNEVGASGGVDGKGLLAGELSAAQCWFAGGGDEIGVFAHEDGGFQIMVGELSEGEEGAGMFRGNFTIKTDISL
;
A
#
# COMPACT_ATOMS: atom_id res chain seq x y z
N MET A 1 -4.71 -27.32 56.24
CA MET A 1 -4.07 -27.55 54.91
C MET A 1 -5.12 -28.06 53.95
N ASN A 2 -5.69 -27.19 53.11
CA ASN A 2 -6.72 -27.54 52.12
C ASN A 2 -6.08 -27.67 50.73
N TYR A 3 -5.43 -28.80 50.45
CA TYR A 3 -4.68 -29.03 49.20
C TYR A 3 -5.48 -29.79 48.11
N HIS A 4 -6.74 -30.14 48.35
CA HIS A 4 -7.53 -30.97 47.42
C HIS A 4 -8.45 -30.20 46.46
N LYS A 5 -8.61 -28.87 46.61
CA LYS A 5 -9.45 -28.07 45.69
C LYS A 5 -8.71 -27.55 44.44
N GLY A 6 -7.37 -27.60 44.44
CA GLY A 6 -6.56 -27.12 43.30
C GLY A 6 -6.49 -28.10 42.14
N PHE A 7 -6.41 -29.41 42.42
CA PHE A 7 -6.08 -30.43 41.42
C PHE A 7 -7.18 -30.64 40.37
N ALA A 8 -8.45 -30.54 40.76
CA ALA A 8 -9.58 -30.70 39.84
C ALA A 8 -9.76 -29.52 38.86
N ALA A 9 -9.41 -28.31 39.30
CA ALA A 9 -9.46 -27.13 38.43
C ALA A 9 -8.37 -27.16 37.35
N THR A 10 -7.19 -27.69 37.68
CA THR A 10 -6.07 -27.78 36.74
C THR A 10 -6.32 -28.81 35.65
N THR A 11 -6.89 -29.98 35.99
CA THR A 11 -7.25 -30.99 34.99
C THR A 11 -8.37 -30.54 34.08
N ALA A 12 -9.40 -29.85 34.61
CA ALA A 12 -10.46 -29.29 33.77
C ALA A 12 -9.93 -28.26 32.76
N LEU A 13 -9.01 -27.38 33.18
CA LEU A 13 -8.40 -26.38 32.29
C LEU A 13 -7.59 -27.05 31.15
N MET A 14 -6.81 -28.08 31.46
CA MET A 14 -6.02 -28.81 30.47
C MET A 14 -6.89 -29.52 29.42
N VAL A 15 -8.03 -30.08 29.84
CA VAL A 15 -8.99 -30.71 28.93
C VAL A 15 -9.62 -29.69 27.99
N VAL A 16 -10.03 -28.53 28.51
CA VAL A 16 -10.60 -27.45 27.69
C VAL A 16 -9.59 -26.92 26.67
N LEU A 17 -8.34 -26.67 27.10
CA LEU A 17 -7.26 -26.28 26.19
C LEU A 17 -7.01 -27.33 25.10
N GLY A 18 -6.99 -28.61 25.46
CA GLY A 18 -6.83 -29.70 24.50
C GLY A 18 -7.94 -29.74 23.46
N ILE A 19 -9.20 -29.53 23.87
CA ILE A 19 -10.36 -29.47 22.96
C ILE A 19 -10.27 -28.25 22.04
N ILE A 20 -9.85 -27.09 22.54
CA ILE A 20 -9.69 -25.87 21.73
C ILE A 20 -8.61 -26.06 20.67
N VAL A 21 -7.47 -26.65 21.03
CA VAL A 21 -6.37 -26.91 20.09
C VAL A 21 -6.78 -27.91 19.01
N LEU A 22 -7.44 -29.01 19.39
CA LEU A 22 -7.94 -30.01 18.44
C LEU A 22 -9.03 -29.44 17.53
N GLY A 23 -9.97 -28.67 18.09
CA GLY A 23 -11.01 -27.99 17.32
C GLY A 23 -10.43 -26.99 16.32
N GLY A 24 -9.44 -26.19 16.75
CA GLY A 24 -8.72 -25.28 15.87
C GLY A 24 -7.99 -26.00 14.74
N ALA A 25 -7.30 -27.10 15.04
CA ALA A 25 -6.60 -27.89 14.03
C ALA A 25 -7.57 -28.52 13.02
N VAL A 26 -8.67 -29.11 13.47
CA VAL A 26 -9.72 -29.68 12.60
C VAL A 26 -10.35 -28.58 11.73
N TYR A 27 -10.65 -27.43 12.31
CA TYR A 27 -11.21 -26.29 11.58
C TYR A 27 -10.29 -25.81 10.45
N VAL A 28 -8.99 -25.70 10.72
CA VAL A 28 -7.98 -25.29 9.73
C VAL A 28 -7.83 -26.32 8.61
N VAL A 29 -7.85 -27.63 8.93
CA VAL A 29 -7.78 -28.70 7.92
C VAL A 29 -9.03 -28.72 7.03
N MET A 30 -10.21 -28.50 7.62
CA MET A 30 -11.47 -28.50 6.87
C MET A 30 -11.72 -27.20 6.09
N ASN A 31 -11.06 -26.10 6.49
CA ASN A 31 -11.15 -24.81 5.83
C ASN A 31 -9.74 -24.36 5.41
N PRO A 32 -9.11 -25.02 4.41
CA PRO A 32 -7.78 -24.63 3.94
C PRO A 32 -7.75 -23.19 3.37
N GLN A 33 -8.91 -22.64 3.06
CA GLN A 33 -9.14 -21.24 2.66
C GLN A 33 -8.66 -20.24 3.74
N VAL A 34 -8.70 -20.62 5.02
CA VAL A 34 -8.20 -19.78 6.14
C VAL A 34 -6.67 -19.69 6.14
N LEU A 35 -5.99 -20.64 5.50
CA LEU A 35 -4.54 -20.65 5.29
C LEU A 35 -4.14 -20.12 3.91
N GLN A 36 -5.09 -19.91 3.00
CA GLN A 36 -4.81 -19.25 1.73
C GLN A 36 -4.66 -17.76 1.99
N LYS A 37 -3.47 -17.36 2.42
CA LYS A 37 -2.94 -16.06 2.08
C LYS A 37 -2.87 -16.06 0.55
N HIS A 38 -3.88 -15.51 -0.13
CA HIS A 38 -3.79 -15.22 -1.55
C HIS A 38 -2.50 -14.42 -1.73
N THR A 39 -1.52 -15.09 -2.30
CA THR A 39 -0.23 -14.51 -2.68
C THR A 39 -0.24 -14.49 -4.20
N ASP A 40 -1.32 -13.96 -4.78
CA ASP A 40 -1.13 -13.18 -5.98
C ASP A 40 -0.47 -11.92 -5.44
N GLU A 41 0.86 -11.83 -5.51
CA GLU A 41 1.53 -10.55 -5.28
C GLU A 41 0.86 -9.56 -6.22
N GLU A 42 0.17 -8.55 -5.65
CA GLU A 42 -0.49 -7.54 -6.46
C GLU A 42 0.55 -6.89 -7.35
N SER A 43 0.42 -7.11 -8.65
CA SER A 43 1.40 -6.61 -9.61
C SER A 43 1.05 -5.16 -9.92
N ILE A 44 1.85 -4.23 -9.39
CA ILE A 44 1.78 -2.82 -9.70
C ILE A 44 3.05 -2.44 -10.46
N ALA A 45 2.89 -1.87 -11.65
CA ALA A 45 4.01 -1.42 -12.48
C ALA A 45 3.72 -0.03 -13.05
N TRP A 46 4.76 0.81 -13.09
CA TRP A 46 4.65 2.16 -13.62
C TRP A 46 5.25 2.28 -15.02
N HIS A 47 4.58 3.05 -15.87
CA HIS A 47 5.08 3.45 -17.17
C HIS A 47 5.14 4.98 -17.25
N PHE A 48 6.33 5.47 -17.59
CA PHE A 48 6.61 6.87 -17.78
C PHE A 48 6.95 7.11 -19.24
N LYS A 49 6.26 8.06 -19.85
CA LYS A 49 6.53 8.48 -21.22
C LYS A 49 6.72 9.98 -21.26
N ASP A 50 7.87 10.42 -21.74
CA ASP A 50 8.14 11.83 -21.97
C ASP A 50 7.05 12.42 -22.88
N ALA A 51 6.49 13.55 -22.44
CA ALA A 51 5.51 14.33 -23.16
C ALA A 51 6.16 15.62 -23.70
N GLU A 52 5.39 16.40 -24.47
CA GLU A 52 5.88 17.67 -25.01
C GLU A 52 6.21 18.65 -23.88
N GLU A 53 7.30 19.40 -24.06
CA GLU A 53 7.63 20.51 -23.16
C GLU A 53 6.64 21.67 -23.38
N VAL A 54 6.12 22.22 -22.29
CA VAL A 54 5.27 23.41 -22.31
C VAL A 54 6.01 24.51 -21.57
N ASP A 55 6.28 25.64 -22.22
CA ASP A 55 7.03 26.77 -21.65
C ASP A 55 8.38 26.36 -21.04
N ALA A 56 9.11 25.48 -21.73
CA ALA A 56 10.39 24.90 -21.28
C ALA A 56 10.31 24.07 -19.98
N MET A 57 9.11 23.62 -19.60
CA MET A 57 8.90 22.68 -18.52
C MET A 57 8.67 21.27 -19.10
N PRO A 58 9.49 20.27 -18.73
CA PRO A 58 9.26 18.89 -19.14
C PRO A 58 7.95 18.40 -18.57
N HIS A 59 7.28 17.52 -19.29
CA HIS A 59 6.08 16.84 -18.83
C HIS A 59 6.23 15.35 -19.07
N THR A 60 5.60 14.54 -18.23
CA THR A 60 5.62 13.09 -18.33
C THR A 60 4.20 12.56 -18.25
N ALA A 61 3.80 11.75 -19.23
CA ALA A 61 2.58 10.96 -19.15
C ALA A 61 2.82 9.74 -18.26
N VAL A 62 1.95 9.56 -17.27
CA VAL A 62 2.04 8.52 -16.26
C VAL A 62 0.89 7.54 -16.44
N THR A 63 1.25 6.27 -16.57
CA THR A 63 0.32 5.15 -16.60
C THR A 63 0.71 4.17 -15.52
N VAL A 64 -0.27 3.65 -14.77
CA VAL A 64 -0.06 2.56 -13.82
C VAL A 64 -0.76 1.31 -14.32
N VAL A 65 -0.08 0.17 -14.23
CA VAL A 65 -0.64 -1.14 -14.56
C VAL A 65 -0.84 -1.89 -13.25
N ILE A 66 -2.10 -2.18 -12.93
CA ILE A 66 -2.50 -2.92 -11.72
C ILE A 66 -3.12 -4.23 -12.17
N ASN A 67 -2.51 -5.35 -11.78
CA ASN A 67 -2.96 -6.70 -12.13
C ASN A 67 -3.21 -6.88 -13.65
N GLY A 68 -2.30 -6.31 -14.45
CA GLY A 68 -2.35 -6.35 -15.91
C GLY A 68 -3.33 -5.37 -16.56
N THR A 69 -4.12 -4.61 -15.78
CA THR A 69 -5.02 -3.57 -16.30
C THR A 69 -4.31 -2.22 -16.26
N SER A 70 -4.30 -1.52 -17.39
CA SER A 70 -3.63 -0.22 -17.54
C SER A 70 -4.58 0.93 -17.21
N TYR A 71 -4.12 1.88 -16.41
CA TYR A 71 -4.84 3.07 -16.00
C TYR A 71 -4.03 4.32 -16.37
N ASP A 72 -4.60 5.16 -17.23
CA ASP A 72 -4.02 6.46 -17.54
C ASP A 72 -4.28 7.41 -16.37
N VAL A 73 -3.22 7.81 -15.68
CA VAL A 73 -3.32 8.68 -14.51
C VAL A 73 -3.36 10.16 -14.94
N GLY A 74 -2.61 10.49 -15.99
CA GLY A 74 -2.52 11.83 -16.53
C GLY A 74 -1.11 12.20 -16.99
N THR A 75 -0.93 13.48 -17.29
CA THR A 75 0.37 14.07 -17.64
C THR A 75 0.72 15.10 -16.58
N PHE A 76 1.94 15.00 -16.05
CA PHE A 76 2.42 15.78 -14.91
C PHE A 76 3.67 16.55 -15.29
N THR A 77 3.88 17.71 -14.68
CA THR A 77 5.09 18.50 -14.88
C THR A 77 6.27 17.81 -14.21
N GLY A 78 7.41 17.77 -14.90
CA GLY A 78 8.65 17.18 -14.42
C GLY A 78 8.95 15.80 -14.94
N SER A 79 10.07 15.26 -14.45
CA SER A 79 10.49 13.89 -14.69
C SER A 79 9.92 13.00 -13.60
N CYS A 80 9.25 11.91 -13.98
CA CYS A 80 8.64 10.98 -13.03
C CYS A 80 9.52 9.76 -12.79
N ASN A 81 9.57 9.30 -11.54
CA ASN A 81 10.24 8.06 -11.15
C ASN A 81 9.41 7.32 -10.10
N GLU A 82 9.51 6.00 -10.09
CA GLU A 82 8.91 5.16 -9.05
C GLU A 82 9.62 5.36 -7.70
N VAL A 83 8.83 5.41 -6.61
CA VAL A 83 9.33 5.45 -5.24
C VAL A 83 9.78 4.03 -4.85
N GLY A 84 11.07 3.76 -5.08
CA GLY A 84 11.67 2.45 -4.83
C GLY A 84 12.35 2.32 -3.46
N ALA A 85 13.19 1.29 -3.31
CA ALA A 85 13.96 1.03 -2.09
C ALA A 85 14.96 2.16 -1.73
N SER A 86 15.39 2.95 -2.71
CA SER A 86 16.20 4.16 -2.51
C SER A 86 15.40 5.36 -2.01
N GLY A 87 14.09 5.24 -1.90
CA GLY A 87 13.16 6.33 -1.66
C GLY A 87 12.84 7.12 -2.93
N GLY A 88 11.97 8.12 -2.76
CA GLY A 88 11.61 9.09 -3.78
C GLY A 88 12.57 10.30 -3.80
N VAL A 89 12.08 11.41 -4.33
CA VAL A 89 12.77 12.72 -4.41
C VAL A 89 13.21 13.19 -3.02
N ASP A 90 12.47 12.85 -1.97
CA ASP A 90 12.78 13.18 -0.57
C ASP A 90 13.68 12.16 0.14
N GLY A 91 14.13 11.13 -0.56
CA GLY A 91 14.88 10.01 -0.01
C GLY A 91 14.07 9.16 0.97
N LYS A 92 12.76 9.35 1.07
CA LYS A 92 11.86 8.53 1.88
C LYS A 92 11.11 7.55 1.00
N GLY A 93 10.73 6.42 1.57
CA GLY A 93 9.92 5.42 0.88
C GLY A 93 8.45 5.83 0.74
N LEU A 94 7.59 4.82 0.63
CA LEU A 94 6.15 4.95 0.56
C LEU A 94 5.56 5.56 1.85
N LEU A 95 4.45 6.29 1.70
CA LEU A 95 3.63 6.77 2.81
C LEU A 95 2.77 5.63 3.40
N ALA A 96 2.15 5.89 4.55
CA ALA A 96 1.29 4.89 5.19
C ALA A 96 0.06 4.58 4.32
N GLY A 97 -0.14 3.30 4.02
CA GLY A 97 -1.26 2.83 3.19
C GLY A 97 -0.99 2.81 1.68
N GLU A 98 0.15 3.35 1.23
CA GLU A 98 0.60 3.20 -0.14
C GLU A 98 1.17 1.80 -0.38
N LEU A 99 0.72 1.17 -1.46
CA LEU A 99 1.25 -0.09 -1.97
C LEU A 99 2.41 0.15 -2.94
N SER A 100 2.31 1.21 -3.73
CA SER A 100 3.34 1.66 -4.68
C SER A 100 3.08 3.13 -5.02
N ALA A 101 4.12 3.88 -5.37
CA ALA A 101 4.00 5.29 -5.71
C ALA A 101 5.01 5.71 -6.78
N ALA A 102 4.72 6.80 -7.47
CA ALA A 102 5.60 7.51 -8.37
C ALA A 102 5.60 9.00 -8.05
N GLN A 103 6.73 9.66 -8.23
CA GLN A 103 6.88 11.10 -7.99
C GLN A 103 7.37 11.79 -9.25
N CYS A 104 6.64 12.82 -9.65
CA CYS A 104 6.97 13.72 -10.75
C CYS A 104 7.46 15.03 -10.17
N TRP A 105 8.66 15.48 -10.57
CA TRP A 105 9.30 16.62 -9.92
C TRP A 105 9.93 17.60 -10.91
N PHE A 106 9.71 18.89 -10.67
CA PHE A 106 10.34 19.98 -11.40
C PHE A 106 10.43 21.25 -10.55
N ALA A 107 11.62 21.88 -10.54
CA ALA A 107 11.83 23.22 -10.00
C ALA A 107 11.23 23.50 -8.60
N GLY A 108 11.31 22.52 -7.70
CA GLY A 108 10.90 22.67 -6.29
C GLY A 108 9.49 22.19 -5.96
N GLY A 109 8.77 21.61 -6.93
CA GLY A 109 7.47 21.01 -6.69
C GLY A 109 7.09 19.97 -7.75
N GLY A 110 5.91 19.39 -7.55
CA GLY A 110 5.31 18.46 -8.49
C GLY A 110 4.21 17.64 -7.82
N ASP A 111 4.07 16.41 -8.28
CA ASP A 111 2.96 15.54 -7.91
C ASP A 111 3.48 14.18 -7.47
N GLU A 112 2.81 13.60 -6.48
CA GLU A 112 2.96 12.21 -6.10
C GLU A 112 1.72 11.43 -6.49
N ILE A 113 1.93 10.31 -7.16
CA ILE A 113 0.87 9.40 -7.55
C ILE A 113 1.05 8.12 -6.74
N GLY A 114 0.08 7.78 -5.89
CA GLY A 114 0.10 6.57 -5.07
C GLY A 114 -1.04 5.62 -5.43
N VAL A 115 -0.76 4.33 -5.35
CA VAL A 115 -1.77 3.26 -5.33
C VAL A 115 -2.00 2.84 -3.88
N PHE A 116 -3.24 2.92 -3.41
CA PHE A 116 -3.63 2.64 -2.04
C PHE A 116 -4.62 1.50 -1.99
N ALA A 117 -4.49 0.60 -1.01
CA ALA A 117 -5.46 -0.46 -0.79
C ALA A 117 -6.73 0.10 -0.13
N HIS A 118 -7.89 -0.39 -0.56
CA HIS A 118 -9.10 -0.30 0.26
C HIS A 118 -9.10 -1.35 1.35
N GLU A 119 -9.86 -1.10 2.43
CA GLU A 119 -10.17 -2.12 3.43
C GLU A 119 -11.06 -3.26 2.89
N ASP A 120 -11.81 -3.00 1.81
CA ASP A 120 -12.72 -3.98 1.18
C ASP A 120 -12.09 -4.81 0.06
N GLY A 121 -10.79 -4.57 -0.24
CA GLY A 121 -10.01 -5.31 -1.23
C GLY A 121 -9.86 -4.63 -2.60
N GLY A 122 -10.44 -3.45 -2.81
CA GLY A 122 -10.19 -2.60 -3.99
C GLY A 122 -8.89 -1.77 -3.93
N PHE A 123 -8.68 -0.91 -4.92
CA PHE A 123 -7.54 0.02 -5.00
C PHE A 123 -7.99 1.45 -5.32
N GLN A 124 -7.28 2.45 -4.79
CA GLN A 124 -7.39 3.84 -5.23
C GLN A 124 -6.08 4.29 -5.84
N ILE A 125 -6.18 4.89 -7.03
CA ILE A 125 -5.10 5.69 -7.59
C ILE A 125 -5.37 7.12 -7.13
N MET A 126 -4.46 7.66 -6.32
CA MET A 126 -4.56 9.01 -5.79
C MET A 126 -3.40 9.87 -6.26
N VAL A 127 -3.67 11.16 -6.44
CA VAL A 127 -2.67 12.16 -6.79
C VAL A 127 -2.62 13.20 -5.67
N GLY A 128 -1.43 13.41 -5.12
CA GLY A 128 -1.13 14.37 -4.07
C GLY A 128 -0.08 15.38 -4.50
N GLU A 129 0.03 16.43 -3.70
CA GLU A 129 1.02 17.49 -3.85
C GLU A 129 2.37 17.02 -3.31
N LEU A 130 3.43 17.32 -4.08
CA LEU A 130 4.82 17.15 -3.70
C LEU A 130 5.50 18.53 -3.78
N SER A 131 6.12 18.98 -2.70
CA SER A 131 6.71 20.32 -2.61
C SER A 131 7.96 20.33 -1.73
N GLU A 132 8.88 21.26 -1.97
CA GLU A 132 10.03 21.51 -1.08
C GLU A 132 9.61 21.87 0.35
N GLY A 133 8.35 22.27 0.52
CA GLY A 133 7.77 22.71 1.80
C GLY A 133 8.21 24.12 2.16
N GLU A 134 7.79 24.58 3.34
CA GLU A 134 8.22 25.86 3.88
C GLU A 134 9.67 25.79 4.43
N GLU A 135 10.32 26.95 4.54
CA GLU A 135 11.69 27.04 5.05
C GLU A 135 11.83 26.35 6.43
N GLY A 136 12.64 25.29 6.47
CA GLY A 136 12.88 24.51 7.69
C GLY A 136 11.87 23.40 7.99
N ALA A 137 10.78 23.26 7.22
CA ALA A 137 9.77 22.21 7.41
C ALA A 137 10.13 20.89 6.70
N GLY A 138 11.02 20.94 5.71
CA GLY A 138 11.35 19.81 4.84
C GLY A 138 10.25 19.52 3.81
N MET A 139 10.51 18.57 2.91
CA MET A 139 9.60 18.28 1.81
C MET A 139 8.23 17.81 2.28
N PHE A 140 7.20 18.34 1.62
CA PHE A 140 5.80 18.02 1.81
C PHE A 140 5.32 17.01 0.77
N ARG A 141 4.58 16.00 1.24
CA ARG A 141 3.90 14.96 0.45
C ARG A 141 2.52 14.78 1.06
N GLY A 142 1.45 15.08 0.32
CA GLY A 142 0.11 15.04 0.90
C GLY A 142 -1.00 15.59 0.00
N ASN A 143 -2.11 16.00 0.61
CA ASN A 143 -3.27 16.55 -0.11
C ASN A 143 -3.81 15.63 -1.23
N PHE A 144 -3.75 14.32 -1.00
CA PHE A 144 -4.16 13.33 -1.98
C PHE A 144 -5.65 13.44 -2.34
N THR A 145 -5.91 13.34 -3.64
CA THR A 145 -7.25 13.29 -4.21
C THR A 145 -7.42 12.03 -5.04
N ILE A 146 -8.60 11.42 -4.98
CA ILE A 146 -8.90 10.21 -5.74
C ILE A 146 -8.98 10.57 -7.22
N LYS A 147 -8.11 9.95 -8.02
CA LYS A 147 -8.14 10.03 -9.47
C LYS A 147 -8.95 8.89 -10.06
N THR A 148 -8.79 7.69 -9.52
CA THR A 148 -9.50 6.50 -9.96
C THR A 148 -9.76 5.60 -8.77
N ASP A 149 -11.00 5.13 -8.67
CA ASP A 149 -11.46 4.18 -7.67
C ASP A 149 -11.71 2.84 -8.38
N ILE A 150 -11.09 1.77 -7.89
CA ILE A 150 -11.09 0.44 -8.50
C ILE A 150 -11.68 -0.53 -7.48
N SER A 151 -12.98 -0.77 -7.58
CA SER A 151 -13.68 -1.78 -6.79
C SER A 151 -13.48 -3.19 -7.35
N LEU A 152 -13.47 -4.19 -6.47
CA LEU A 152 -13.55 -5.62 -6.84
C LEU A 152 -14.92 -6.00 -7.44
#